data_AF-A0A928EQC5-F1
#
_entry.id   AF-A0A928EQC5-F1
#
_cell.length_a   1.000
_cell.length_b   1.000
_cell.length_c   1.000
_cell.angle_alpha   90.00
_cell.angle_beta   90.00
_cell.angle_gamma   90.00
#
_symmetry.space_group_name_H-M   'P 1'
#
loop_
_entity.id
_entity.type
_entity.pdbx_description
1 polymer ?
#
loop_
_entity_poly.entity_id
_entity_poly.type
_entity_poly.pdbx_seq_one_letter_code
_entity_poly.pdbx_strand_id
1 'polypeptide(L)'
;MIALANMEWTPKETFDISTPSSKYLRGIIYEKGVTYHGAPYTNGIDGTMQMFADALVDGVYTGGTTKADVIGFDCSSAIAAAWKTYNPNLTCESTKTMLPKDGHGCEPVGSYDYEARGNTILTTGIPPVSGEQVLFEAYALLHEADGVVCRWAENSAHIRMVYEDPKVVRNDDGSIDGKKSYIYFTDQTSTIRDFEGYKSNWQLKKKATFTSLFNGDYLPVCIEDFYVDQSKEPIFTVYNLCDGKNFPSRLTGQFVCTQKITEAKIAVLDLNGNEVYSESKEINSFVMQLGSFSVVKLRNAIGRNNGRWVFTVSAKTAGTDGEFAELARFRFDR
;
A
#
# COMPACT_ATOMS: atom_id res chain seq x y z
N MET A 1 0.05 0.74 -1.44
CA MET A 1 0.36 0.18 -0.11
C MET A 1 -0.69 -0.82 0.38
N ILE A 2 -1.99 -0.52 0.27
CA ILE A 2 -3.07 -1.47 0.61
C ILE A 2 -2.86 -2.83 -0.07
N ALA A 3 -2.39 -2.82 -1.32
CA ALA A 3 -2.07 -4.04 -2.07
C ALA A 3 -0.97 -4.89 -1.42
N LEU A 4 0.09 -4.25 -0.92
CA LEU A 4 1.16 -4.94 -0.21
C LEU A 4 0.70 -5.48 1.14
N ALA A 5 -0.28 -4.84 1.79
CA ALA A 5 -0.79 -5.21 3.10
C ALA A 5 -1.82 -6.35 3.07
N ASN A 6 -2.50 -6.56 1.94
CA ASN A 6 -3.58 -7.54 1.78
C ASN A 6 -3.17 -8.81 1.03
N MET A 7 -1.91 -8.95 0.61
CA MET A 7 -1.44 -10.21 0.00
C MET A 7 -1.49 -11.35 1.02
N GLU A 8 -2.31 -12.36 0.74
CA GLU A 8 -2.39 -13.56 1.55
C GLU A 8 -1.33 -14.57 1.10
N TRP A 9 -0.56 -15.10 2.06
CA TRP A 9 0.44 -16.12 1.81
C TRP A 9 0.67 -17.02 3.02
N THR A 10 1.26 -18.19 2.78
CA THR A 10 1.68 -19.13 3.83
C THR A 10 3.16 -19.50 3.64
N PRO A 11 3.99 -19.54 4.70
CA PRO A 11 5.37 -19.98 4.59
C PRO A 11 5.44 -21.48 4.23
N LYS A 12 6.26 -21.84 3.25
CA LYS A 12 6.58 -23.26 2.96
C LYS A 12 7.26 -23.94 4.15
N GLU A 13 8.10 -23.20 4.86
CA GLU A 13 8.81 -23.61 6.07
C GLU A 13 8.83 -22.47 7.09
N THR A 14 9.05 -22.79 8.36
CA THR A 14 9.19 -21.78 9.40
C THR A 14 10.51 -21.06 9.20
N PHE A 15 10.50 -19.73 9.25
CA PHE A 15 11.71 -18.95 9.09
C PHE A 15 11.77 -17.76 10.05
N ASP A 16 12.98 -17.48 10.55
CA ASP A 16 13.25 -16.46 11.55
C ASP A 16 14.19 -15.41 10.95
N ILE A 17 13.66 -14.20 10.78
CA ILE A 17 14.43 -13.06 10.28
C ILE A 17 14.88 -12.14 11.43
N SER A 18 14.73 -12.62 12.67
CA SER A 18 15.06 -11.85 13.84
C SER A 18 16.54 -11.55 13.92
N THR A 19 16.88 -10.34 14.33
CA THR A 19 18.27 -9.98 14.64
C THR A 19 18.35 -9.39 16.06
N PRO A 20 19.15 -9.99 16.96
CA PRO A 20 19.28 -9.49 18.34
C PRO A 20 19.76 -8.04 18.42
N SER A 21 20.52 -7.59 17.41
CA SER A 21 21.04 -6.22 17.31
C SER A 21 20.04 -5.20 16.76
N SER A 22 18.92 -5.64 16.18
CA SER A 22 17.88 -4.74 15.65
C SER A 22 16.67 -4.74 16.57
N LYS A 23 16.33 -3.57 17.12
CA LYS A 23 15.08 -3.38 17.85
C LYS A 23 13.83 -3.54 16.98
N TYR A 24 13.96 -3.39 15.66
CA TYR A 24 12.86 -3.47 14.69
C TYR A 24 12.71 -4.86 14.05
N LEU A 25 13.65 -5.77 14.26
CA LEU A 25 13.56 -7.14 13.77
C LEU A 25 13.70 -8.09 14.95
N ARG A 26 13.13 -7.78 16.11
CA ARG A 26 13.22 -8.64 17.28
C ARG A 26 11.99 -9.51 17.36
N GLY A 27 12.15 -10.82 17.16
CA GLY A 27 11.07 -11.81 17.29
C GLY A 27 10.13 -11.86 16.09
N ILE A 28 10.63 -11.58 14.88
CA ILE A 28 9.87 -11.73 13.65
C ILE A 28 10.11 -13.14 13.09
N ILE A 29 9.18 -14.03 13.42
CA ILE A 29 9.17 -15.43 13.00
C ILE A 29 7.91 -15.68 12.16
N TYR A 30 8.10 -16.21 10.97
CA TYR A 30 7.02 -16.65 10.09
C TYR A 30 6.89 -18.17 10.16
N GLU A 31 5.75 -18.66 10.64
CA GLU A 31 5.54 -20.06 10.99
C GLU A 31 4.95 -20.85 9.83
N LYS A 32 5.49 -22.04 9.56
CA LYS A 32 4.95 -22.94 8.55
C LYS A 32 3.47 -23.21 8.78
N GLY A 33 2.67 -23.10 7.71
CA GLY A 33 1.24 -23.40 7.72
C GLY A 33 0.37 -22.34 8.38
N VAL A 34 0.94 -21.23 8.86
CA VAL A 34 0.19 -20.06 9.31
C VAL A 34 -0.05 -19.13 8.12
N THR A 35 -1.28 -18.63 8.00
CA THR A 35 -1.64 -17.63 6.99
C THR A 35 -1.21 -16.25 7.46
N TYR A 36 -0.47 -15.55 6.60
CA TYR A 36 -0.06 -14.17 6.81
C TYR A 36 -0.69 -13.24 5.79
N HIS A 37 -1.02 -12.03 6.23
CA HIS A 37 -1.43 -10.94 5.35
C HIS A 37 -0.32 -9.89 5.27
N GLY A 38 -0.02 -9.55 4.03
CA GLY A 38 0.92 -8.55 3.62
C GLY A 38 2.37 -9.00 3.62
N ALA A 39 3.18 -8.34 2.79
CA ALA A 39 4.57 -8.71 2.59
C ALA A 39 5.39 -8.64 3.91
N PRO A 40 6.40 -9.50 4.09
CA PRO A 40 7.24 -9.52 5.29
C PRO A 40 7.88 -8.17 5.62
N TYR A 41 8.08 -7.89 6.92
CA TYR A 41 8.84 -6.70 7.34
C TYR A 41 10.32 -7.04 7.39
N THR A 42 11.11 -6.48 6.49
CA THR A 42 12.54 -6.74 6.38
C THR A 42 13.26 -5.57 5.71
N ASN A 43 14.56 -5.47 5.92
CA ASN A 43 15.44 -4.52 5.24
C ASN A 43 16.66 -5.20 4.60
N GLY A 44 16.53 -6.49 4.27
CA GLY A 44 17.63 -7.27 3.72
C GLY A 44 17.76 -7.24 2.20
N ILE A 45 16.64 -7.19 1.49
CA ILE A 45 16.58 -7.00 0.03
C ILE A 45 15.68 -5.79 -0.23
N ASP A 46 16.07 -4.97 -1.21
CA ASP A 46 15.19 -3.99 -1.84
C ASP A 46 14.12 -4.71 -2.68
N GLY A 47 13.16 -5.34 -1.99
CA GLY A 47 12.10 -6.10 -2.60
C GLY A 47 11.18 -5.21 -3.43
N THR A 48 10.69 -5.73 -4.54
CA THR A 48 9.57 -5.11 -5.28
C THR A 48 8.30 -5.94 -5.06
N MET A 49 7.14 -5.31 -5.30
CA MET A 49 5.85 -6.01 -5.24
C MET A 49 5.83 -7.22 -6.20
N GLN A 50 6.45 -7.08 -7.38
CA GLN A 50 6.58 -8.15 -8.36
C GLN A 50 7.45 -9.30 -7.81
N MET A 51 8.63 -9.00 -7.26
CA MET A 51 9.50 -10.03 -6.69
C MET A 51 8.80 -10.83 -5.58
N PHE A 52 8.05 -10.15 -4.71
CA PHE A 52 7.32 -10.85 -3.66
C PHE A 52 6.20 -11.71 -4.24
N ALA A 53 5.45 -11.19 -5.23
CA ALA A 53 4.40 -11.95 -5.90
C ALA A 53 4.94 -13.18 -6.65
N ASP A 54 6.07 -13.04 -7.35
CA ASP A 54 6.75 -14.13 -8.08
C ASP A 54 7.24 -15.22 -7.13
N ALA A 55 7.56 -14.87 -5.88
CA ALA A 55 7.92 -15.81 -4.84
C ALA A 55 6.72 -16.54 -4.23
N LEU A 56 5.49 -16.25 -4.65
CA LEU A 56 4.27 -16.94 -4.23
C LEU A 56 3.83 -17.96 -5.28
N VAL A 57 4.01 -19.25 -4.98
CA VAL A 57 3.47 -20.35 -5.79
C VAL A 57 2.18 -20.84 -5.12
N ASP A 58 1.04 -20.60 -5.76
CA ASP A 58 -0.29 -20.94 -5.22
C ASP A 58 -0.53 -20.39 -3.79
N GLY A 59 -0.03 -19.19 -3.50
CA GLY A 59 -0.15 -18.56 -2.17
C GLY A 59 0.81 -19.13 -1.13
N VAL A 60 1.76 -19.98 -1.53
CA VAL A 60 2.86 -20.45 -0.69
C VAL A 60 4.11 -19.66 -1.01
N TYR A 61 4.71 -19.04 0.00
CA TYR A 61 5.98 -18.32 -0.14
C TYR A 61 7.15 -19.30 -0.27
N THR A 62 7.88 -19.19 -1.38
CA THR A 62 9.03 -20.02 -1.73
C THR A 62 10.32 -19.23 -1.93
N GLY A 63 10.33 -17.94 -1.54
CA GLY A 63 11.53 -17.10 -1.57
C GLY A 63 12.53 -17.43 -0.46
N GLY A 64 13.54 -16.58 -0.31
CA GLY A 64 14.55 -16.70 0.75
C GLY A 64 13.95 -16.62 2.16
N THR A 65 14.59 -17.30 3.10
CA THR A 65 14.08 -17.53 4.48
C THR A 65 14.98 -16.93 5.56
N THR A 66 16.04 -16.24 5.19
CA THR A 66 16.90 -15.50 6.10
C THR A 66 16.62 -14.01 5.99
N LYS A 67 17.11 -13.22 6.95
CA LYS A 67 17.02 -11.75 6.84
C LYS A 67 17.61 -11.24 5.52
N ALA A 68 18.71 -11.82 5.03
CA ALA A 68 19.45 -11.32 3.88
C ALA A 68 18.79 -11.63 2.52
N ASP A 69 17.90 -12.63 2.47
CA ASP A 69 17.32 -13.11 1.22
C ASP A 69 15.77 -13.16 1.22
N VAL A 70 15.13 -12.87 2.36
CA VAL A 70 13.67 -12.72 2.41
C VAL A 70 13.26 -11.52 1.56
N ILE A 71 12.26 -11.73 0.71
CA ILE A 71 11.66 -10.66 -0.08
C ILE A 71 10.58 -10.00 0.77
N GLY A 72 10.79 -8.74 1.10
CA GLY A 72 9.85 -7.96 1.91
C GLY A 72 10.19 -6.48 1.85
N PHE A 73 9.64 -5.73 2.79
CA PHE A 73 9.72 -4.27 2.83
C PHE A 73 9.93 -3.80 4.26
N ASP A 74 10.56 -2.65 4.43
CA ASP A 74 10.42 -1.83 5.62
C ASP A 74 9.34 -0.75 5.40
N CYS A 75 9.03 0.01 6.46
CA CYS A 75 7.96 1.01 6.40
C CYS A 75 8.12 2.03 5.27
N SER A 76 9.35 2.49 4.99
CA SER A 76 9.62 3.45 3.94
C SER A 76 9.64 2.83 2.55
N SER A 77 10.30 1.69 2.37
CA SER A 77 10.34 0.98 1.07
C SER A 77 8.94 0.51 0.65
N ALA A 78 8.06 0.14 1.59
CA ALA A 78 6.66 -0.14 1.31
C ALA A 78 5.89 1.07 0.75
N ILE A 79 6.11 2.26 1.31
CA ILE A 79 5.51 3.50 0.82
C ILE A 79 6.16 3.93 -0.50
N ALA A 80 7.48 3.88 -0.60
CA ALA A 80 8.22 4.18 -1.81
C ALA A 80 7.78 3.29 -2.96
N ALA A 81 7.63 1.98 -2.75
CA ALA A 81 7.13 1.06 -3.76
C ALA A 81 5.70 1.43 -4.21
N ALA A 82 4.85 1.89 -3.29
CA ALA A 82 3.51 2.35 -3.63
C ALA A 82 3.55 3.67 -4.42
N TRP A 83 4.31 4.67 -3.99
CA TRP A 83 4.47 5.94 -4.70
C TRP A 83 5.16 5.79 -6.05
N LYS A 84 6.11 4.86 -6.18
CA LYS A 84 6.77 4.53 -7.46
C LYS A 84 5.85 3.93 -8.50
N THR A 85 4.71 3.41 -8.09
CA THR A 85 3.68 3.02 -9.06
C THR A 85 3.12 4.24 -9.80
N TYR A 86 3.10 5.40 -9.13
CA TYR A 86 2.69 6.67 -9.71
C TYR A 86 3.85 7.39 -10.42
N ASN A 87 4.98 7.57 -9.72
CA ASN A 87 6.19 8.17 -10.27
C ASN A 87 7.38 7.19 -10.17
N PRO A 88 7.68 6.45 -11.25
CA PRO A 88 8.79 5.51 -11.28
C PRO A 88 10.17 6.12 -11.02
N ASN A 89 10.32 7.44 -11.18
CA ASN A 89 11.58 8.17 -11.00
C ASN A 89 11.77 8.70 -9.56
N LEU A 90 10.82 8.45 -8.66
CA LEU A 90 10.89 8.90 -7.28
C LEU A 90 12.09 8.28 -6.55
N THR A 91 12.85 9.10 -5.80
CA THR A 91 14.10 8.66 -5.13
C THR A 91 14.00 8.61 -3.61
N CYS A 92 12.83 8.87 -3.02
CA CYS A 92 12.63 8.81 -1.58
C CYS A 92 12.38 7.37 -1.09
N GLU A 93 13.46 6.65 -0.77
CA GLU A 93 13.40 5.22 -0.43
C GLU A 93 13.52 4.91 1.07
N SER A 94 13.92 5.91 1.86
CA SER A 94 14.03 5.83 3.32
C SER A 94 13.18 6.89 4.00
N THR A 95 12.81 6.66 5.26
CA THR A 95 12.11 7.66 6.09
C THR A 95 12.86 8.99 6.18
N LYS A 96 14.20 8.96 6.14
CA LYS A 96 15.03 10.17 6.07
C LYS A 96 14.78 10.91 4.76
N THR A 97 14.98 10.25 3.62
CA THR A 97 14.81 10.84 2.29
C THR A 97 13.37 11.23 1.96
N MET A 98 12.39 10.76 2.74
CA MET A 98 10.98 11.15 2.63
C MET A 98 10.66 12.48 3.37
N LEU A 99 11.61 13.04 4.11
CA LEU A 99 11.50 14.39 4.64
C LEU A 99 11.72 15.41 3.51
N PRO A 100 10.88 16.45 3.38
CA PRO A 100 10.95 17.37 2.25
C PRO A 100 12.31 18.03 2.02
N LYS A 101 13.05 18.32 3.11
CA LYS A 101 14.38 18.94 3.05
C LYS A 101 15.43 18.18 2.23
N ASP A 102 15.26 16.87 2.05
CA ASP A 102 16.30 16.04 1.42
C ASP A 102 16.15 16.03 -0.12
N GLY A 103 15.07 16.61 -0.68
CA GLY A 103 14.97 16.89 -2.13
C GLY A 103 14.80 15.66 -3.03
N HIS A 104 14.18 14.59 -2.52
CA HIS A 104 14.03 13.31 -3.22
C HIS A 104 12.64 13.10 -3.88
N GLY A 105 11.89 14.19 -4.08
CA GLY A 105 10.54 14.18 -4.68
C GLY A 105 9.38 14.08 -3.68
N CYS A 106 9.67 14.23 -2.37
CA CYS A 106 8.65 14.45 -1.36
C CYS A 106 8.51 15.94 -1.06
N GLU A 107 7.26 16.42 -1.01
CA GLU A 107 6.91 17.81 -0.73
C GLU A 107 6.11 17.92 0.58
N PRO A 108 6.15 19.07 1.27
CA PRO A 108 5.32 19.30 2.44
C PRO A 108 3.86 19.51 2.02
N VAL A 109 2.93 18.89 2.75
CA VAL A 109 1.50 19.17 2.60
C VAL A 109 1.13 20.34 3.49
N GLY A 110 0.86 21.50 2.88
CA GLY A 110 0.56 22.74 3.58
C GLY A 110 1.79 23.57 3.95
N SER A 111 1.56 24.76 4.49
CA SER A 111 2.62 25.73 4.78
C SER A 111 3.10 25.59 6.23
N TYR A 112 3.97 24.63 6.47
CA TYR A 112 4.68 24.49 7.75
C TYR A 112 6.19 24.56 7.53
N ASP A 113 6.90 25.13 8.51
CA ASP A 113 8.35 25.08 8.52
C ASP A 113 8.79 23.65 8.84
N TYR A 114 9.60 23.07 7.96
CA TYR A 114 10.22 21.76 8.12
C TYR A 114 11.70 21.85 8.53
N GLU A 115 12.28 23.06 8.57
CA GLU A 115 13.66 23.39 8.95
C GLU A 115 13.76 24.08 10.33
N ALA A 116 13.54 23.36 11.44
CA ALA A 116 14.06 23.87 12.72
C ALA A 116 15.56 23.62 12.86
N ARG A 117 16.31 24.71 12.66
CA ARG A 117 17.74 24.99 12.97
C ARG A 117 18.79 24.18 12.20
N GLY A 118 19.57 24.95 11.45
CA GLY A 118 20.73 24.48 10.72
C GLY A 118 21.74 23.71 11.58
N ASN A 119 22.47 22.83 10.90
CA ASN A 119 23.74 22.25 11.29
C ASN A 119 23.98 22.17 12.80
N THR A 120 23.25 21.31 13.52
CA THR A 120 23.74 20.56 14.69
C THR A 120 22.58 19.83 15.33
N ILE A 121 22.58 18.50 15.19
CA ILE A 121 21.85 17.55 16.03
C ILE A 121 20.32 17.62 15.87
N LEU A 122 19.70 16.46 15.77
CA LEU A 122 18.26 16.25 15.82
C LEU A 122 17.68 16.91 17.08
N THR A 123 17.27 18.18 17.00
CA THR A 123 16.53 18.83 18.07
C THR A 123 15.13 18.23 18.10
N THR A 124 14.78 17.62 19.22
CA THR A 124 13.46 17.07 19.53
C THR A 124 12.35 18.12 19.36
N GLY A 125 11.18 17.72 18.84
CA GLY A 125 10.00 18.57 18.70
C GLY A 125 9.90 19.29 17.37
N ILE A 126 8.69 19.37 16.81
CA ILE A 126 8.30 20.26 15.70
C ILE A 126 8.80 21.71 15.95
N PRO A 127 9.29 22.43 14.91
CA PRO A 127 9.70 23.83 15.05
C PRO A 127 8.64 24.68 15.77
N PRO A 128 9.02 25.55 16.73
CA PRO A 128 8.06 26.45 17.41
C PRO A 128 7.25 27.35 16.46
N VAL A 129 7.73 27.56 15.23
CA VAL A 129 7.09 28.37 14.18
C VAL A 129 5.93 27.62 13.50
N SER A 130 5.93 26.28 13.54
CA SER A 130 4.89 25.39 13.02
C SER A 130 3.92 24.95 14.11
N GLY A 131 3.63 25.84 15.08
CA GLY A 131 2.85 25.54 16.29
C GLY A 131 1.59 24.72 16.02
N GLU A 132 1.09 24.00 17.02
CA GLU A 132 0.10 22.91 16.89
C GLU A 132 -1.00 23.13 15.83
N GLN A 133 -1.62 24.32 15.78
CA GLN A 133 -2.65 24.64 14.79
C GLN A 133 -2.15 24.69 13.34
N VAL A 134 -0.93 25.19 13.08
CA VAL A 134 -0.34 25.20 11.74
C VAL A 134 -0.22 23.77 11.19
N LEU A 135 0.25 22.83 12.02
CA LEU A 135 0.31 21.44 11.61
C LEU A 135 -1.06 20.76 11.55
N PHE A 136 -2.03 21.20 12.35
CA PHE A 136 -3.40 20.69 12.22
C PHE A 136 -4.03 21.10 10.90
N GLU A 137 -3.80 22.34 10.45
CA GLU A 137 -4.22 22.78 9.12
C GLU A 137 -3.49 21.99 8.03
N ALA A 138 -2.19 21.73 8.20
CA ALA A 138 -1.43 20.87 7.29
C ALA A 138 -1.99 19.43 7.23
N TYR A 139 -2.32 18.82 8.37
CA TYR A 139 -2.97 17.50 8.40
C TYR A 139 -4.35 17.52 7.76
N ALA A 140 -5.09 18.62 7.86
CA ALA A 140 -6.41 18.77 7.26
C ALA A 140 -6.36 18.81 5.72
N LEU A 141 -5.20 19.13 5.14
CA LEU A 141 -4.96 19.15 3.69
C LEU A 141 -4.46 17.82 3.12
N LEU A 142 -4.17 16.83 3.97
CA LEU A 142 -3.79 15.50 3.50
C LEU A 142 -4.92 14.88 2.67
N HIS A 143 -4.53 14.13 1.66
CA HIS A 143 -5.41 13.29 0.86
C HIS A 143 -5.06 11.81 1.05
N GLU A 144 -5.96 10.93 0.60
CA GLU A 144 -5.62 9.52 0.43
C GLU A 144 -4.30 9.34 -0.34
N ALA A 145 -3.46 8.40 0.10
CA ALA A 145 -2.13 8.09 -0.43
C ALA A 145 -1.01 9.10 -0.10
N ASP A 146 -1.31 10.21 0.56
CA ASP A 146 -0.28 11.04 1.20
C ASP A 146 0.39 10.31 2.37
N GLY A 147 1.50 10.85 2.85
CA GLY A 147 2.29 10.32 3.95
C GLY A 147 2.24 11.19 5.20
N VAL A 148 2.44 10.57 6.36
CA VAL A 148 2.92 11.25 7.56
C VAL A 148 4.22 10.60 8.01
N VAL A 149 5.31 11.36 8.01
CA VAL A 149 6.66 10.87 8.31
C VAL A 149 7.16 11.39 9.65
N CYS A 150 7.65 10.50 10.51
CA CYS A 150 8.20 10.88 11.80
C CYS A 150 9.59 11.51 11.62
N ARG A 151 9.81 12.67 12.23
CA ARG A 151 11.07 13.44 12.15
C ARG A 151 12.25 12.74 12.86
N TRP A 152 12.00 11.77 13.76
CA TRP A 152 13.04 11.14 14.58
C TRP A 152 13.84 10.07 13.81
N ALA A 153 14.79 10.51 12.99
CA ALA A 153 15.61 9.65 12.13
C ALA A 153 16.49 8.63 12.89
N GLU A 154 16.97 8.93 14.10
CA GLU A 154 17.98 8.07 14.74
C GLU A 154 17.41 6.88 15.52
N ASN A 155 16.16 6.94 16.00
CA ASN A 155 15.66 5.90 16.91
C ASN A 155 14.17 5.52 16.79
N SER A 156 13.36 6.18 15.97
CA SER A 156 11.95 5.79 15.77
C SER A 156 11.42 6.24 14.41
N ALA A 157 12.29 6.27 13.41
CA ALA A 157 11.95 6.72 12.08
C ALA A 157 10.87 5.80 11.50
N HIS A 158 9.71 6.37 11.19
CA HIS A 158 8.56 5.64 10.71
C HIS A 158 7.75 6.52 9.79
N ILE A 159 7.08 5.90 8.82
CA ILE A 159 6.18 6.60 7.92
C ILE A 159 4.88 5.81 7.81
N ARG A 160 3.77 6.54 7.68
CA ARG A 160 2.44 5.99 7.53
C ARG A 160 1.78 6.60 6.31
N MET A 161 0.99 5.82 5.59
CA MET A 161 0.22 6.30 4.44
C MET A 161 -1.21 6.59 4.86
N VAL A 162 -1.74 7.74 4.46
CA VAL A 162 -3.13 8.13 4.67
C VAL A 162 -4.04 7.19 3.87
N TYR A 163 -5.02 6.61 4.55
CA TYR A 163 -5.95 5.62 3.98
C TYR A 163 -7.18 6.27 3.34
N GLU A 164 -7.63 7.40 3.86
CA GLU A 164 -8.75 8.19 3.35
C GLU A 164 -8.60 9.63 3.85
N ASP A 165 -9.30 10.57 3.19
CA ASP A 165 -9.25 11.99 3.54
C ASP A 165 -9.54 12.23 5.04
N PRO A 166 -8.81 13.16 5.68
CA PRO A 166 -8.93 13.48 7.10
C PRO A 166 -10.35 13.84 7.52
N LYS A 167 -10.69 13.47 8.76
CA LYS A 167 -11.87 13.99 9.45
C LYS A 167 -11.46 15.20 10.27
N VAL A 168 -11.98 16.36 9.89
CA VAL A 168 -11.65 17.65 10.52
C VAL A 168 -12.84 18.15 11.33
N VAL A 169 -12.58 18.50 12.58
CA VAL A 169 -13.55 19.12 13.48
C VAL A 169 -12.98 20.45 13.95
N ARG A 170 -13.74 21.52 13.80
CA ARG A 170 -13.34 22.87 14.23
C ARG A 170 -14.10 23.27 15.49
N ASN A 171 -13.43 24.02 16.36
CA ASN A 171 -14.03 24.72 17.50
C ASN A 171 -14.76 25.98 17.02
N ASP A 172 -15.53 26.61 17.91
CA ASP A 172 -16.30 27.83 17.61
C ASP A 172 -15.42 29.03 17.20
N ASP A 173 -14.16 29.05 17.63
CA ASP A 173 -13.17 30.07 17.26
C ASP A 173 -12.50 29.83 15.89
N GLY A 174 -12.91 28.76 15.19
CA GLY A 174 -12.37 28.36 13.89
C GLY A 174 -11.11 27.49 13.96
N SER A 175 -10.49 27.34 15.13
CA SER A 175 -9.33 26.46 15.32
C SER A 175 -9.71 24.98 15.15
N ILE A 176 -8.77 24.13 14.76
CA ILE A 176 -9.00 22.68 14.65
C ILE A 176 -8.92 22.04 16.04
N ASP A 177 -9.93 21.26 16.40
CA ASP A 177 -9.90 20.38 17.57
C ASP A 177 -9.06 19.15 17.24
N GLY A 178 -7.78 19.18 17.62
CA GLY A 178 -6.83 18.10 17.32
C GLY A 178 -7.12 16.76 17.98
N LYS A 179 -7.96 16.73 19.03
CA LYS A 179 -8.36 15.48 19.70
C LYS A 179 -9.53 14.81 18.98
N LYS A 180 -10.40 15.62 18.37
CA LYS A 180 -11.55 15.12 17.59
C LYS A 180 -11.25 14.96 16.10
N SER A 181 -10.23 15.66 15.59
CA SER A 181 -9.76 15.52 14.21
C SER A 181 -8.76 14.37 14.08
N TYR A 182 -8.86 13.61 12.99
CA TYR A 182 -8.05 12.40 12.81
C TYR A 182 -7.88 12.00 11.35
N ILE A 183 -6.85 11.20 11.11
CA ILE A 183 -6.67 10.42 9.88
C ILE A 183 -6.90 8.93 10.18
N TYR A 184 -7.27 8.19 9.14
CA TYR A 184 -6.97 6.77 9.08
C TYR A 184 -5.70 6.56 8.27
N PHE A 185 -4.85 5.64 8.70
CA PHE A 185 -3.60 5.32 8.02
C PHE A 185 -3.39 3.81 7.88
N THR A 186 -2.53 3.46 6.94
CA THR A 186 -1.90 2.15 6.82
C THR A 186 -0.41 2.26 7.11
N ASP A 187 0.11 1.33 7.89
CA ASP A 187 1.56 1.20 8.09
C ASP A 187 1.98 -0.26 8.21
N GLN A 188 3.30 -0.46 8.15
CA GLN A 188 3.94 -1.73 8.39
C GLN A 188 4.84 -1.58 9.62
N THR A 189 4.77 -2.53 10.54
CA THR A 189 5.50 -2.46 11.81
C THR A 189 6.39 -3.68 12.01
N SER A 190 7.30 -3.58 12.97
CA SER A 190 8.18 -4.68 13.37
C SER A 190 7.51 -5.80 14.17
N THR A 191 6.19 -5.72 14.39
CA THR A 191 5.46 -6.61 15.29
C THR A 191 4.39 -7.37 14.52
N ILE A 192 4.49 -8.70 14.52
CA ILE A 192 3.43 -9.57 14.03
C ILE A 192 2.32 -9.60 15.08
N ARG A 193 1.09 -9.38 14.63
CA ARG A 193 -0.13 -9.43 15.43
C ARG A 193 -1.04 -10.54 14.93
N ASP A 194 -1.77 -11.15 15.85
CA ASP A 194 -2.79 -12.13 15.55
C ASP A 194 -4.12 -11.44 15.22
N PHE A 195 -4.72 -11.86 14.11
CA PHE A 195 -6.08 -11.50 13.70
C PHE A 195 -6.91 -12.78 13.56
N GLU A 196 -8.22 -12.63 13.43
CA GLU A 196 -9.08 -13.79 13.17
C GLU A 196 -8.74 -14.41 11.81
N GLY A 197 -8.14 -15.61 11.84
CA GLY A 197 -7.80 -16.40 10.65
C GLY A 197 -6.44 -16.10 9.99
N TYR A 198 -5.70 -15.09 10.45
CA TYR A 198 -4.38 -14.76 9.89
C TYR A 198 -3.50 -13.97 10.86
N LYS A 199 -2.20 -13.85 10.55
CA LYS A 199 -1.27 -12.95 11.25
C LYS A 199 -0.78 -11.84 10.32
N SER A 200 -0.49 -10.65 10.84
CA SER A 200 0.07 -9.57 10.03
C SER A 200 0.92 -8.61 10.86
N ASN A 201 1.93 -8.06 10.22
CA ASN A 201 2.72 -6.93 10.72
C ASN A 201 2.26 -5.59 10.14
N TRP A 202 1.24 -5.61 9.28
CA TRP A 202 0.57 -4.43 8.73
C TRP A 202 -0.58 -4.01 9.64
N GLN A 203 -0.81 -2.71 9.73
CA GLN A 203 -1.96 -2.13 10.41
C GLN A 203 -2.78 -1.41 9.36
N LEU A 204 -3.95 -1.98 9.03
CA LEU A 204 -4.87 -1.41 8.05
C LEU A 204 -5.86 -0.49 8.75
N LYS A 205 -6.11 0.67 8.14
CA LYS A 205 -7.13 1.65 8.56
C LYS A 205 -7.08 1.96 10.06
N LYS A 206 -5.88 2.19 10.59
CA LYS A 206 -5.69 2.58 11.99
C LYS A 206 -5.94 4.07 12.16
N LYS A 207 -6.59 4.46 13.25
CA LYS A 207 -6.88 5.87 13.56
C LYS A 207 -5.72 6.52 14.32
N ALA A 208 -5.33 7.73 13.90
CA ALA A 208 -4.50 8.65 14.68
C ALA A 208 -5.15 10.04 14.72
N THR A 209 -5.25 10.63 15.90
CA THR A 209 -5.72 12.01 16.04
C THR A 209 -4.62 12.98 15.66
N PHE A 210 -4.98 14.19 15.25
CA PHE A 210 -4.00 15.22 14.89
C PHE A 210 -3.08 15.54 16.08
N THR A 211 -3.61 15.62 17.31
CA THR A 211 -2.80 15.77 18.53
C THR A 211 -1.81 14.60 18.70
N SER A 212 -2.20 13.36 18.39
CA SER A 212 -1.29 12.20 18.52
C SER A 212 -0.18 12.20 17.47
N LEU A 213 -0.45 12.71 16.26
CA LEU A 213 0.54 12.87 15.20
C LEU A 213 1.53 13.99 15.55
N PHE A 214 1.01 15.13 15.99
CA PHE A 214 1.81 16.27 16.45
C PHE A 214 2.74 15.86 17.60
N ASN A 215 2.22 15.24 18.66
CA ASN A 215 3.04 14.78 19.79
C ASN A 215 4.03 13.66 19.42
N GLY A 216 3.80 12.98 18.29
CA GLY A 216 4.70 11.97 17.73
C GLY A 216 5.69 12.53 16.71
N ASP A 217 5.78 13.85 16.55
CA ASP A 217 6.65 14.55 15.59
C ASP A 217 6.47 14.04 14.14
N TYR A 218 5.22 13.77 13.75
CA TYR A 218 4.89 13.42 12.36
C TYR A 218 4.72 14.69 11.51
N LEU A 219 5.25 14.68 10.29
CA LEU A 219 5.11 15.76 9.32
C LEU A 219 4.27 15.25 8.13
N PRO A 220 3.27 16.02 7.66
CA PRO A 220 2.44 15.64 6.52
C PRO A 220 3.17 15.90 5.20
N VAL A 221 3.33 14.85 4.40
CA VAL A 221 4.13 14.88 3.15
C VAL A 221 3.35 14.24 2.01
N CYS A 222 3.65 14.63 0.78
CA CYS A 222 3.13 14.02 -0.42
C CYS A 222 4.24 13.83 -1.46
N ILE A 223 3.93 13.15 -2.56
CA ILE A 223 4.74 13.24 -3.79
C ILE A 223 4.15 14.31 -4.68
N GLU A 224 5.01 15.14 -5.28
CA GLU A 224 4.63 16.30 -6.09
C GLU A 224 3.60 15.95 -7.18
N ASP A 225 3.75 14.77 -7.78
CA ASP A 225 2.96 14.43 -8.96
C ASP A 225 1.49 14.09 -8.70
N PHE A 226 1.09 13.75 -7.46
CA PHE A 226 -0.33 13.41 -7.17
C PHE A 226 -1.29 14.56 -7.51
N TYR A 227 -0.81 15.79 -7.50
CA TYR A 227 -1.63 17.00 -7.66
C TYR A 227 -1.58 17.60 -9.07
N VAL A 228 -0.76 17.06 -9.98
CA VAL A 228 -0.46 17.72 -11.27
C VAL A 228 -1.22 17.12 -12.46
N ASP A 229 -1.69 15.87 -12.40
CA ASP A 229 -2.40 15.27 -13.54
C ASP A 229 -3.45 14.21 -13.16
N GLN A 230 -4.70 14.63 -12.97
CA GLN A 230 -5.86 13.74 -12.75
C GLN A 230 -6.44 13.13 -14.06
N SER A 231 -5.82 13.38 -15.22
CA SER A 231 -6.36 12.96 -16.51
C SER A 231 -5.91 11.57 -17.00
N LYS A 232 -4.93 10.95 -16.32
CA LYS A 232 -4.40 9.65 -16.74
C LYS A 232 -5.41 8.51 -16.50
N GLU A 233 -5.70 7.77 -17.57
CA GLU A 233 -6.48 6.54 -17.54
C GLU A 233 -5.87 5.53 -16.54
N PRO A 234 -6.68 4.72 -15.85
CA PRO A 234 -6.19 3.69 -14.96
C PRO A 234 -5.30 2.69 -15.71
N ILE A 235 -4.19 2.30 -15.12
CA ILE A 235 -3.36 1.19 -15.62
C ILE A 235 -3.56 0.01 -14.67
N PHE A 236 -3.82 -1.18 -15.23
CA PHE A 236 -3.90 -2.41 -14.47
C PHE A 236 -2.70 -3.33 -14.75
N THR A 237 -1.97 -3.67 -13.70
CA THR A 237 -0.84 -4.60 -13.74
C THR A 237 -1.24 -5.90 -13.04
N VAL A 238 -1.13 -7.03 -13.75
CA VAL A 238 -1.30 -8.36 -13.16
C VAL A 238 0.01 -8.87 -12.63
N TYR A 239 -0.02 -9.38 -11.40
CA TYR A 239 1.07 -10.14 -10.80
C TYR A 239 0.73 -11.62 -10.93
N ASN A 240 1.71 -12.44 -11.31
CA ASN A 240 1.59 -13.89 -11.56
C ASN A 240 0.75 -14.27 -12.80
N LEU A 241 1.21 -13.82 -13.98
CA LEU A 241 0.74 -14.38 -15.25
C LEU A 241 1.28 -15.81 -15.42
N CYS A 242 0.39 -16.73 -15.81
CA CYS A 242 0.65 -18.17 -15.93
C CYS A 242 1.91 -18.51 -16.74
N ASP A 243 2.53 -19.64 -16.42
CA ASP A 243 3.55 -20.31 -17.24
C ASP A 243 2.96 -21.03 -18.49
N GLY A 244 1.72 -20.71 -18.86
CA GLY A 244 1.00 -21.32 -19.98
C GLY A 244 0.56 -22.78 -19.77
N LYS A 245 0.89 -23.43 -18.64
CA LYS A 245 0.54 -24.85 -18.40
C LYS A 245 -0.41 -25.04 -17.23
N ASN A 246 -0.33 -24.18 -16.22
CA ASN A 246 -1.18 -24.26 -15.04
C ASN A 246 -1.98 -22.97 -14.86
N PHE A 247 -3.30 -23.11 -14.80
CA PHE A 247 -4.18 -22.01 -14.45
C PHE A 247 -4.03 -21.74 -12.94
N PRO A 248 -3.61 -20.53 -12.52
CA PRO A 248 -3.26 -20.21 -11.14
C PRO A 248 -4.50 -20.35 -10.27
N SER A 249 -4.32 -20.78 -9.03
CA SER A 249 -5.42 -20.84 -8.08
C SER A 249 -5.99 -19.45 -7.73
N ARG A 250 -5.24 -18.37 -8.01
CA ARG A 250 -5.55 -16.97 -7.67
C ARG A 250 -5.02 -16.01 -8.74
N LEU A 251 -5.82 -15.02 -9.13
CA LEU A 251 -5.35 -13.84 -9.87
C LEU A 251 -5.14 -12.68 -8.89
N THR A 252 -3.98 -12.05 -8.93
CA THR A 252 -3.64 -10.86 -8.14
C THR A 252 -3.20 -9.75 -9.08
N GLY A 253 -3.66 -8.52 -8.86
CA GLY A 253 -3.23 -7.38 -9.66
C GLY A 253 -3.39 -6.07 -8.90
N GLN A 254 -2.76 -5.02 -9.41
CA GLN A 254 -2.82 -3.65 -8.90
C GLN A 254 -3.33 -2.70 -9.97
N PHE A 255 -4.12 -1.73 -9.51
CA PHE A 255 -4.49 -0.56 -10.29
C PHE A 255 -3.60 0.60 -9.87
N VAL A 256 -3.13 1.34 -10.87
CA VAL A 256 -2.48 2.62 -10.70
C VAL A 256 -3.32 3.63 -11.45
N CYS A 257 -3.92 4.56 -10.73
CA CYS A 257 -4.75 5.60 -11.32
C CYS A 257 -4.68 6.88 -10.51
N THR A 258 -4.86 8.00 -11.21
CA THR A 258 -5.00 9.33 -10.60
C THR A 258 -6.44 9.65 -10.25
N GLN A 259 -7.38 8.87 -10.79
CA GLN A 259 -8.81 8.96 -10.53
C GLN A 259 -9.22 7.93 -9.49
N LYS A 260 -10.14 8.31 -8.61
CA LYS A 260 -10.68 7.39 -7.62
C LYS A 260 -11.44 6.26 -8.29
N ILE A 261 -11.04 5.01 -8.07
CA ILE A 261 -11.81 3.85 -8.53
C ILE A 261 -12.96 3.62 -7.54
N THR A 262 -14.18 3.55 -8.08
CA THR A 262 -15.42 3.31 -7.33
C THR A 262 -15.86 1.85 -7.36
N GLU A 263 -15.51 1.15 -8.45
CA GLU A 263 -15.85 -0.26 -8.63
C GLU A 263 -14.84 -0.90 -9.58
N ALA A 264 -14.48 -2.16 -9.35
CA ALA A 264 -13.71 -2.94 -10.31
C ALA A 264 -14.37 -4.29 -10.51
N LYS A 265 -14.24 -4.79 -11.74
CA LYS A 265 -14.86 -6.01 -12.21
C LYS A 265 -13.85 -6.87 -12.92
N ILE A 266 -13.84 -8.15 -12.56
CA ILE A 266 -13.22 -9.20 -13.36
C ILE A 266 -14.31 -9.95 -14.11
N ALA A 267 -14.07 -10.23 -15.39
CA ALA A 267 -14.97 -11.04 -16.20
C ALA A 267 -14.21 -12.10 -17.00
N VAL A 268 -14.87 -13.23 -17.23
CA VAL A 268 -14.44 -14.27 -18.17
C VAL A 268 -15.38 -14.25 -19.35
N LEU A 269 -14.79 -14.18 -20.54
CA LEU A 269 -15.50 -14.19 -21.80
C LEU A 269 -15.33 -15.54 -22.49
N ASP A 270 -16.40 -16.01 -23.14
CA ASP A 270 -16.31 -17.10 -24.11
C ASP A 270 -15.57 -16.64 -25.39
N LEU A 271 -15.37 -17.55 -26.34
CA LEU A 271 -14.70 -17.25 -27.61
C LEU A 271 -15.45 -16.25 -28.49
N ASN A 272 -16.75 -16.04 -28.24
CA ASN A 272 -17.58 -15.08 -28.95
C ASN A 272 -17.61 -13.72 -28.23
N GLY A 273 -16.91 -13.58 -27.10
CA GLY A 273 -16.87 -12.36 -26.31
C GLY A 273 -18.02 -12.21 -25.31
N ASN A 274 -18.85 -13.25 -25.11
CA ASN A 274 -19.94 -13.20 -24.14
C ASN A 274 -19.41 -13.47 -22.72
N GLU A 275 -19.85 -12.67 -21.76
CA GLU A 275 -19.54 -12.89 -20.36
C GLU A 275 -20.19 -14.17 -19.84
N VAL A 276 -19.36 -15.11 -19.39
CA VAL A 276 -19.80 -16.38 -18.77
C VAL A 276 -19.63 -16.38 -17.26
N TYR A 277 -18.82 -15.45 -16.74
CA TYR A 277 -18.64 -15.19 -15.32
C TYR A 277 -18.21 -13.74 -15.13
N SER A 278 -18.70 -13.09 -14.07
CA SER A 278 -18.07 -11.90 -13.54
C SER A 278 -18.25 -11.77 -12.04
N GLU A 279 -17.37 -10.96 -11.47
CA GLU A 279 -17.44 -10.53 -10.09
C GLU A 279 -17.03 -9.07 -10.04
N SER A 280 -17.81 -8.24 -9.35
CA SER A 280 -17.46 -6.85 -9.09
C SER A 280 -17.32 -6.57 -7.60
N LYS A 281 -16.50 -5.57 -7.29
CA LYS A 281 -16.23 -5.12 -5.93
C LYS A 281 -16.24 -3.61 -5.88
N GLU A 282 -17.04 -3.06 -4.96
CA GLU A 282 -16.95 -1.64 -4.62
C GLU A 282 -15.60 -1.33 -4.01
N ILE A 283 -15.01 -0.25 -4.50
CA ILE A 283 -13.70 0.26 -4.10
C ILE A 283 -13.91 1.74 -3.87
N ASN A 284 -13.25 2.32 -2.89
CA ASN A 284 -13.35 3.76 -2.69
C ASN A 284 -11.94 4.29 -2.47
N SER A 285 -11.08 4.05 -3.45
CA SER A 285 -9.63 4.24 -3.32
C SER A 285 -8.98 4.65 -4.63
N PHE A 286 -7.88 5.40 -4.53
CA PHE A 286 -7.00 5.72 -5.67
C PHE A 286 -6.03 4.57 -6.00
N VAL A 287 -5.91 3.56 -5.14
CA VAL A 287 -5.02 2.40 -5.36
C VAL A 287 -5.71 1.11 -4.91
N MET A 288 -6.13 0.28 -5.86
CA MET A 288 -6.76 -1.00 -5.55
C MET A 288 -5.81 -2.18 -5.75
N GLN A 289 -5.93 -3.17 -4.86
CA GLN A 289 -5.59 -4.57 -5.14
C GLN A 289 -6.88 -5.33 -5.43
N LEU A 290 -6.91 -6.03 -6.57
CA LEU A 290 -7.89 -7.11 -6.72
C LEU A 290 -7.46 -8.24 -5.79
N GLY A 291 -8.31 -8.53 -4.81
CA GLY A 291 -8.15 -9.69 -3.95
C GLY A 291 -8.07 -10.97 -4.78
N SER A 292 -7.56 -12.03 -4.17
CA SER A 292 -7.46 -13.36 -4.75
C SER A 292 -8.85 -13.85 -5.19
N PHE A 293 -9.15 -13.75 -6.48
CA PHE A 293 -10.34 -14.38 -7.03
C PHE A 293 -10.17 -15.90 -6.98
N SER A 294 -11.05 -16.58 -6.24
CA SER A 294 -11.00 -18.03 -6.13
C SER A 294 -11.34 -18.66 -7.48
N VAL A 295 -10.31 -19.20 -8.11
CA VAL A 295 -10.43 -19.87 -9.41
C VAL A 295 -11.23 -21.17 -9.33
N VAL A 296 -11.51 -21.69 -8.13
CA VAL A 296 -12.35 -22.88 -7.96
C VAL A 296 -13.79 -22.62 -8.43
N LYS A 297 -14.34 -21.42 -8.18
CA LYS A 297 -15.65 -21.02 -8.72
C LYS A 297 -15.60 -20.80 -10.24
N LEU A 298 -14.50 -20.21 -10.73
CA LEU A 298 -14.23 -20.03 -12.15
C LEU A 298 -14.13 -21.38 -12.90
N ARG A 299 -13.33 -22.34 -12.44
CA ARG A 299 -13.21 -23.69 -13.04
C ARG A 299 -14.55 -24.43 -13.11
N ASN A 300 -15.42 -24.25 -12.12
CA ASN A 300 -16.75 -24.86 -12.12
C ASN A 300 -17.70 -24.20 -13.12
N ALA A 301 -17.60 -22.89 -13.34
CA ALA A 301 -18.37 -22.16 -14.36
C ALA A 301 -17.86 -22.40 -15.79
N ILE A 302 -16.55 -22.60 -15.94
CA ILE A 302 -15.82 -22.75 -17.21
C ILE A 302 -16.06 -24.12 -17.88
N GLY A 303 -16.50 -25.14 -17.12
CA GLY A 303 -16.73 -26.49 -17.65
C GLY A 303 -15.44 -27.15 -18.19
N ARG A 304 -15.49 -28.46 -18.47
CA ARG A 304 -14.33 -29.20 -19.01
C ARG A 304 -14.02 -28.88 -20.50
N ASN A 305 -14.19 -27.64 -20.92
CA ASN A 305 -13.86 -27.26 -22.30
C ASN A 305 -12.36 -26.99 -22.41
N ASN A 306 -11.72 -27.72 -23.33
CA ASN A 306 -10.33 -27.54 -23.81
C ASN A 306 -10.18 -26.23 -24.60
N GLY A 307 -10.82 -25.16 -24.13
CA GLY A 307 -11.01 -23.91 -24.85
C GLY A 307 -10.04 -22.85 -24.38
N ARG A 308 -9.71 -21.95 -25.30
CA ARG A 308 -9.01 -20.71 -25.00
C ARG A 308 -9.97 -19.77 -24.26
N TRP A 309 -9.49 -19.08 -23.25
CA TRP A 309 -10.30 -18.19 -22.41
C TRP A 309 -9.79 -16.76 -22.48
N VAL A 310 -10.71 -15.80 -22.46
CA VAL A 310 -10.37 -14.38 -22.39
C VAL A 310 -10.82 -13.83 -21.04
N PHE A 311 -9.92 -13.18 -20.34
CA PHE A 311 -10.18 -12.50 -19.07
C PHE A 311 -10.11 -11.01 -19.33
N THR A 312 -11.07 -10.28 -18.80
CA THR A 312 -11.02 -8.83 -18.79
C THR A 312 -11.04 -8.33 -17.36
N VAL A 313 -10.26 -7.29 -17.13
CA VAL A 313 -10.30 -6.50 -15.91
C VAL A 313 -10.73 -5.11 -16.29
N SER A 314 -11.73 -4.60 -15.58
CA SER A 314 -12.35 -3.31 -15.86
C SER A 314 -12.63 -2.55 -14.58
N ALA A 315 -12.72 -1.23 -14.65
CA ALA A 315 -13.04 -0.40 -13.50
C ALA A 315 -13.93 0.80 -13.86
N LYS A 316 -14.63 1.31 -12.85
CA LYS A 316 -15.34 2.59 -12.87
C LYS A 316 -14.54 3.60 -12.09
N THR A 317 -14.36 4.79 -12.65
CA THR A 317 -13.75 5.91 -11.93
C THR A 317 -14.83 6.89 -11.48
N ALA A 318 -14.55 7.66 -10.42
CA ALA A 318 -15.39 8.77 -10.00
C ALA A 318 -15.35 9.86 -11.09
N GLY A 319 -16.30 9.84 -12.02
CA GLY A 319 -16.37 10.77 -13.15
C GLY A 319 -16.84 10.16 -14.47
N THR A 320 -16.76 8.84 -14.62
CA THR A 320 -17.39 8.11 -15.74
C THR A 320 -18.85 7.82 -15.41
N ASP A 321 -19.77 7.99 -16.36
CA ASP A 321 -21.24 7.84 -16.24
C ASP A 321 -21.71 6.38 -15.96
N GLY A 322 -21.07 5.70 -15.01
CA GLY A 322 -21.46 4.37 -14.54
C GLY A 322 -21.02 3.20 -15.42
N GLU A 323 -20.27 3.42 -16.51
CA GLU A 323 -19.75 2.36 -17.38
C GLU A 323 -18.37 1.86 -16.95
N PHE A 324 -18.14 0.57 -17.09
CA PHE A 324 -16.84 -0.06 -16.84
C PHE A 324 -15.90 0.15 -18.04
N ALA A 325 -14.76 0.80 -17.82
CA ALA A 325 -13.67 0.84 -18.81
C ALA A 325 -12.84 -0.44 -18.72
N GLU A 326 -12.57 -1.11 -19.84
CA GLU A 326 -11.65 -2.26 -19.89
C GLU A 326 -10.20 -1.77 -19.77
N LEU A 327 -9.47 -2.32 -18.80
CA LEU A 327 -8.11 -1.88 -18.45
C LEU A 327 -7.07 -2.92 -18.79
N ALA A 328 -7.47 -4.20 -18.82
CA ALA A 328 -6.61 -5.25 -19.32
C ALA A 328 -7.41 -6.42 -19.88
N ARG A 329 -6.80 -7.09 -20.86
CA ARG A 329 -7.31 -8.29 -21.49
C ARG A 329 -6.22 -9.35 -21.56
N PHE A 330 -6.51 -10.52 -21.03
CA PHE A 330 -5.59 -11.66 -21.03
C PHE A 330 -6.22 -12.81 -21.80
N ARG A 331 -5.41 -13.49 -22.59
CA ARG A 331 -5.81 -14.71 -23.28
C ARG A 331 -5.04 -15.88 -22.68
N PHE A 332 -5.77 -16.91 -22.29
CA PHE A 332 -5.17 -18.17 -21.87
C PHE A 332 -5.52 -19.25 -22.88
N ASP A 333 -4.49 -19.75 -23.54
CA ASP A 333 -4.54 -20.93 -24.39
C ASP A 333 -3.98 -22.09 -23.55
N ARG A 334 -4.76 -23.16 -23.39
CA ARG A 334 -4.35 -24.35 -22.64
C ARG A 334 -3.63 -25.36 -23.53
#